data_AF-K1Z3K3-F1
#
_entry.id   AF-K1Z3K3-F1
#
_cell.length_a   1.000
_cell.length_b   1.000
_cell.length_c   1.000
_cell.angle_alpha   90.00
_cell.angle_beta   90.00
_cell.angle_gamma   90.00
#
_symmetry.space_group_name_H-M   'P 1'
#
loop_
_entity.id
_entity.type
_entity.pdbx_description
1 polymer ?
#
loop_
_entity_poly.entity_id
_entity_poly.type
_entity_poly.pdbx_seq_one_letter_code
_entity_poly.pdbx_strand_id
1 'polypeptide(L)'
;DRAFIIKNLYQTKSIATFKIWGSVLSHLKEDKELSLVWSTITRDDFIRSGAKKEDLNNIIDELITTSPSAQFVLLLHENPGEPEKISGTLRILPQHHATEIMKKYDAEGDENESKFEINGKSLHEVEEEIVKHIKAEIRK
;
A
#
# COMPACT_ATOMS: atom_id res chain seq x y z
N ASP A 1 -24.05 16.84 10.44
CA ASP A 1 -23.19 17.75 11.21
C ASP A 1 -21.72 17.56 10.81
N ARG A 2 -21.23 18.35 9.84
CA ARG A 2 -19.89 18.15 9.24
C ARG A 2 -18.76 18.39 10.24
N ALA A 3 -18.97 19.30 11.20
CA ALA A 3 -17.99 19.65 12.22
C ALA A 3 -17.70 18.50 13.20
N PHE A 4 -18.68 17.61 13.43
CA PHE A 4 -18.52 16.46 14.33
C PHE A 4 -17.74 15.31 13.69
N ILE A 5 -17.95 15.06 12.38
CA ILE A 5 -17.18 14.07 11.61
C ILE A 5 -15.72 14.51 11.50
N ILE A 6 -15.51 15.80 11.21
CA ILE A 6 -14.23 16.50 11.28
C ILE A 6 -13.60 16.21 12.65
N LYS A 7 -14.22 16.64 13.75
CA LYS A 7 -13.63 16.58 15.10
C LYS A 7 -13.23 15.17 15.55
N ASN A 8 -13.99 14.13 15.19
CA ASN A 8 -13.65 12.74 15.54
C ASN A 8 -12.59 12.10 14.62
N LEU A 9 -12.39 12.61 13.39
CA LEU A 9 -11.24 12.27 12.55
C LEU A 9 -9.95 12.99 13.05
N TYR A 10 -10.06 14.25 13.50
CA TYR A 10 -8.92 15.08 13.94
C TYR A 10 -8.29 14.64 15.27
N GLN A 11 -8.93 13.77 16.05
CA GLN A 11 -8.48 13.46 17.42
C GLN A 11 -7.51 12.27 17.54
N THR A 12 -7.22 11.51 16.47
CA THR A 12 -6.38 10.30 16.58
C THR A 12 -5.29 10.14 15.52
N LYS A 13 -5.32 10.89 14.41
CA LYS A 13 -4.31 10.80 13.34
C LYS A 13 -3.55 12.11 13.19
N SER A 14 -2.24 12.03 12.95
CA SER A 14 -1.42 13.23 12.79
C SER A 14 -1.78 13.94 11.48
N ILE A 15 -1.53 15.26 11.40
CA ILE A 15 -1.68 16.02 10.14
C ILE A 15 -0.85 15.39 9.01
N ALA A 16 0.28 14.79 9.35
CA ALA A 16 1.15 14.10 8.40
C ALA A 16 0.44 12.87 7.79
N THR A 17 -0.21 12.06 8.64
CA THR A 17 -1.00 10.90 8.22
C THR A 17 -2.07 11.31 7.19
N PHE A 18 -2.81 12.40 7.41
CA PHE A 18 -3.81 12.87 6.44
C PHE A 18 -3.24 13.34 5.10
N LYS A 19 -2.07 13.99 5.12
CA LYS A 19 -1.44 14.47 3.88
C LYS A 19 -0.95 13.32 3.01
N ILE A 20 -0.32 12.31 3.63
CA ILE A 20 0.14 11.13 2.89
C ILE A 20 -1.06 10.29 2.40
N TRP A 21 -2.16 10.26 3.16
CA TRP A 21 -3.44 9.71 2.74
C TRP A 21 -3.97 10.31 1.44
N GLY A 22 -3.96 11.64 1.34
CA GLY A 22 -4.35 12.32 0.10
C GLY A 22 -3.49 11.91 -1.10
N SER A 23 -2.19 11.68 -0.86
CA SER A 23 -1.23 11.26 -1.90
C SER A 23 -1.49 9.82 -2.34
N VAL A 24 -1.81 8.93 -1.40
CA VAL A 24 -2.19 7.54 -1.68
C VAL A 24 -3.47 7.49 -2.51
N LEU A 25 -4.51 8.21 -2.09
CA LEU A 25 -5.77 8.23 -2.83
C LEU A 25 -5.62 8.83 -4.24
N SER A 26 -4.73 9.82 -4.43
CA SER A 26 -4.49 10.38 -5.76
C SER A 26 -3.77 9.44 -6.73
N HIS A 27 -3.07 8.42 -6.21
CA HIS A 27 -2.35 7.42 -7.01
C HIS A 27 -3.02 6.05 -6.98
N LEU A 28 -4.24 5.96 -6.43
CA LEU A 28 -4.98 4.71 -6.31
C LEU A 28 -5.36 4.18 -7.70
N LYS A 29 -5.04 2.90 -7.93
CA LYS A 29 -5.36 2.16 -9.14
C LYS A 29 -6.12 0.88 -8.76
N GLU A 30 -6.98 0.43 -9.65
CA GLU A 30 -7.83 -0.74 -9.41
C GLU A 30 -7.90 -1.66 -10.63
N ASP A 31 -7.99 -2.95 -10.36
CA ASP A 31 -8.41 -4.01 -11.26
C ASP A 31 -9.65 -4.67 -10.65
N LYS A 32 -10.83 -4.27 -11.14
CA LYS A 32 -12.12 -4.71 -10.60
C LYS A 32 -12.38 -6.18 -10.83
N GLU A 33 -11.86 -6.74 -11.91
CA GLU A 33 -12.05 -8.15 -12.27
C GLU A 33 -11.31 -9.06 -11.27
N LEU A 34 -10.12 -8.63 -10.86
CA LEU A 34 -9.28 -9.37 -9.93
C LEU A 34 -9.41 -8.91 -8.47
N SER A 35 -10.33 -7.98 -8.18
CA SER A 35 -10.48 -7.38 -6.85
C SER A 35 -9.14 -6.88 -6.27
N LEU A 36 -8.27 -6.33 -7.12
CA LEU A 36 -6.95 -5.82 -6.75
C LEU A 36 -6.95 -4.30 -6.76
N VAL A 37 -6.53 -3.70 -5.66
CA VAL A 37 -6.30 -2.25 -5.53
C VAL A 37 -4.85 -2.02 -5.15
N TRP A 38 -4.23 -1.00 -5.73
CA TRP A 38 -2.87 -0.64 -5.37
C TRP A 38 -2.60 0.85 -5.45
N SER A 39 -1.58 1.29 -4.73
CA SER A 39 -1.10 2.67 -4.79
C SER A 39 0.41 2.71 -4.59
N THR A 40 1.01 3.81 -5.06
CA THR A 40 2.43 4.12 -4.92
C THR A 40 2.62 5.39 -4.10
N ILE A 41 3.68 5.44 -3.28
CA ILE A 41 4.10 6.63 -2.52
C ILE A 41 5.55 6.95 -2.87
N THR A 42 5.78 8.16 -3.39
CA THR A 42 7.11 8.65 -3.73
C THR A 42 7.80 9.26 -2.51
N ARG A 43 9.12 9.42 -2.57
CA ARG A 43 9.89 10.18 -1.58
C ARG A 43 9.36 11.60 -1.42
N ASP A 44 8.94 12.23 -2.50
CA ASP A 44 8.41 13.59 -2.45
C ASP A 44 7.06 13.64 -1.73
N ASP A 45 6.25 12.57 -1.77
CA ASP A 45 5.04 12.45 -0.95
C ASP A 45 5.38 12.42 0.55
N PHE A 46 6.43 11.68 0.94
CA PHE A 46 6.92 11.71 2.32
C PHE A 46 7.41 13.10 2.73
N ILE A 47 8.19 13.78 1.88
CA ILE A 47 8.70 15.13 2.17
C ILE A 47 7.55 16.12 2.34
N ARG A 48 6.57 16.12 1.42
CA ARG A 48 5.42 17.04 1.47
C ARG A 48 4.49 16.79 2.65
N SER A 49 4.30 15.52 3.00
CA SER A 49 3.42 15.13 4.10
C SER A 49 4.08 15.30 5.48
N GLY A 50 5.39 15.15 5.56
CA GLY A 50 6.13 15.01 6.81
C GLY A 50 5.87 13.68 7.52
N ALA A 51 5.31 12.69 6.82
CA ALA A 51 4.98 11.38 7.36
C ALA A 51 6.22 10.48 7.47
N LYS A 52 6.13 9.49 8.36
CA LYS A 52 7.13 8.43 8.53
C LYS A 52 6.58 7.09 8.07
N LYS A 53 7.46 6.10 7.91
CA LYS A 53 7.05 4.72 7.55
C LYS A 53 5.99 4.16 8.52
N GLU A 54 6.09 4.50 9.81
CA GLU A 54 5.13 4.11 10.86
C GLU A 54 3.69 4.59 10.58
N ASP A 55 3.53 5.72 9.88
CA ASP A 55 2.22 6.26 9.51
C ASP A 55 1.52 5.41 8.44
N LEU A 56 2.27 4.58 7.70
CA LEU A 56 1.76 3.79 6.56
C LEU A 56 0.92 2.57 6.98
N ASN A 57 1.14 2.01 8.18
CA ASN A 57 0.35 0.86 8.64
C ASN A 57 -1.14 1.19 8.67
N ASN A 58 -1.47 2.39 9.18
CA ASN A 58 -2.83 2.92 9.18
C ASN A 58 -3.38 3.15 7.77
N ILE A 59 -2.52 3.39 6.79
CA ILE A 59 -2.93 3.66 5.41
C ILE A 59 -3.51 2.40 4.76
N ILE A 60 -2.91 1.26 5.03
CA ILE A 60 -3.33 0.01 4.43
C ILE A 60 -4.72 -0.40 4.94
N ASP A 61 -4.97 -0.28 6.25
CA ASP A 61 -6.25 -0.66 6.85
C ASP A 61 -7.42 0.24 6.39
N GLU A 62 -7.16 1.53 6.21
CA GLU A 62 -8.15 2.46 5.65
C GLU A 62 -8.34 2.24 4.13
N LEU A 63 -7.32 1.79 3.37
CA LEU A 63 -7.49 1.39 1.96
C LEU A 63 -8.43 0.19 1.83
N ILE A 64 -8.28 -0.79 2.73
CA ILE A 64 -9.20 -1.93 2.84
C ILE A 64 -10.62 -1.44 3.16
N THR A 65 -10.76 -0.52 4.13
CA THR A 65 -12.06 0.02 4.55
C THR A 65 -12.76 0.81 3.44
N THR A 66 -12.00 1.56 2.64
CA THR A 66 -12.52 2.40 1.54
C THR A 66 -12.79 1.61 0.26
N SER A 67 -12.25 0.39 0.14
CA SER A 67 -12.43 -0.49 -1.01
C SER A 67 -13.04 -1.84 -0.60
N PRO A 68 -14.33 -1.91 -0.23
CA PRO A 68 -14.95 -3.12 0.33
C PRO A 68 -14.92 -4.34 -0.60
N SER A 69 -14.79 -4.12 -1.91
CA SER A 69 -14.70 -5.17 -2.93
C SER A 69 -13.27 -5.65 -3.20
N ALA A 70 -12.26 -4.98 -2.65
CA ALA A 70 -10.86 -5.36 -2.81
C ALA A 70 -10.55 -6.60 -1.96
N GLN A 71 -10.04 -7.65 -2.58
CA GLN A 71 -9.51 -8.84 -1.93
C GLN A 71 -7.99 -8.74 -1.77
N PHE A 72 -7.33 -7.95 -2.62
CA PHE A 72 -5.90 -7.72 -2.62
C PHE A 72 -5.64 -6.22 -2.57
N VAL A 73 -4.82 -5.78 -1.60
CA VAL A 73 -4.44 -4.38 -1.42
C VAL A 73 -2.92 -4.28 -1.37
N LEU A 74 -2.33 -3.63 -2.36
CA LEU A 74 -0.89 -3.43 -2.47
C LEU A 74 -0.52 -1.96 -2.24
N LEU A 75 0.41 -1.72 -1.32
CA LEU A 75 1.03 -0.41 -1.15
C LEU A 75 2.53 -0.52 -1.45
N LEU A 76 2.99 0.25 -2.43
CA LEU A 76 4.42 0.37 -2.77
C LEU A 76 4.92 1.75 -2.36
N HIS A 77 6.14 1.83 -1.84
CA HIS A 77 6.71 3.12 -1.50
C HIS A 77 8.23 3.17 -1.63
N GLU A 78 8.72 4.34 -2.03
CA GLU A 78 10.13 4.69 -1.89
C GLU A 78 10.49 4.86 -0.42
N ASN A 79 11.77 4.69 -0.10
CA ASN A 79 12.29 4.92 1.24
C ASN A 79 13.06 6.25 1.28
N PRO A 80 12.64 7.24 2.08
CA PRO A 80 13.31 8.55 2.13
C PRO A 80 14.81 8.50 2.49
N GLY A 81 15.23 7.51 3.28
CA GLY A 81 16.64 7.30 3.66
C GLY A 81 17.40 6.28 2.79
N GLU A 82 16.71 5.56 1.91
CA GLU A 82 17.27 4.46 1.11
C GLU A 82 16.69 4.53 -0.32
N PRO A 83 17.10 5.51 -1.15
CA PRO A 83 16.42 5.82 -2.41
C PRO A 83 16.48 4.70 -3.47
N GLU A 84 17.44 3.78 -3.35
CA GLU A 84 17.55 2.62 -4.25
C GLU A 84 16.61 1.47 -3.86
N LYS A 85 15.85 1.63 -2.78
CA LYS A 85 15.07 0.58 -2.15
C LYS A 85 13.59 0.92 -2.18
N ILE A 86 12.81 0.05 -2.82
CA ILE A 86 11.36 0.10 -2.83
C ILE A 86 10.84 -0.93 -1.84
N SER A 87 9.97 -0.52 -0.94
CA SER A 87 9.28 -1.41 -0.02
C SER A 87 7.85 -1.61 -0.48
N GLY A 88 7.33 -2.80 -0.27
CA GLY A 88 5.95 -3.14 -0.60
C GLY A 88 5.28 -3.91 0.52
N THR A 89 4.00 -3.64 0.71
CA THR A 89 3.12 -4.43 1.58
C THR A 89 1.92 -4.89 0.77
N LEU A 90 1.69 -6.19 0.72
CA LEU A 90 0.48 -6.80 0.17
C LEU A 90 -0.38 -7.31 1.32
N ARG A 91 -1.61 -6.81 1.41
CA ARG A 91 -2.66 -7.38 2.24
C ARG A 91 -3.64 -8.16 1.41
N ILE A 92 -4.09 -9.28 1.96
CA ILE A 92 -5.11 -10.12 1.38
C ILE A 92 -6.22 -10.30 2.42
N LEU A 93 -7.47 -10.16 1.97
CA LEU A 93 -8.63 -10.56 2.77
C LEU A 93 -8.81 -12.09 2.77
N PRO A 94 -9.46 -12.67 3.79
CA PRO A 94 -9.39 -14.11 4.06
C PRO A 94 -9.91 -14.97 2.91
N GLN A 95 -9.02 -15.77 2.32
CA GLN A 95 -9.21 -16.95 1.42
C GLN A 95 -7.93 -17.28 0.61
N HIS A 96 -6.87 -16.47 0.68
CA HIS A 96 -5.57 -16.69 0.04
C HIS A 96 -4.40 -16.48 1.02
N HIS A 97 -3.21 -17.04 0.73
CA HIS A 97 -1.99 -16.85 1.54
C HIS A 97 -1.05 -15.80 0.90
N ALA A 98 -0.84 -14.67 1.59
CA ALA A 98 -0.07 -13.53 1.07
C ALA A 98 1.40 -13.85 0.78
N THR A 99 2.05 -14.61 1.67
CA THR A 99 3.44 -15.06 1.49
C THR A 99 3.60 -16.06 0.35
N GLU A 100 2.57 -16.83 -0.02
CA GLU A 100 2.62 -17.71 -1.19
C GLU A 100 2.63 -16.92 -2.50
N ILE A 101 1.77 -15.89 -2.61
CA ILE A 101 1.75 -15.00 -3.77
C ILE A 101 3.12 -14.32 -3.94
N MET A 102 3.73 -13.89 -2.84
CA MET A 102 4.98 -13.11 -2.88
C MET A 102 6.26 -13.94 -2.72
N LYS A 103 6.18 -15.28 -2.81
CA LYS A 103 7.31 -16.20 -2.56
C LYS A 103 8.56 -15.92 -3.40
N LYS A 104 8.41 -15.36 -4.60
CA LYS A 104 9.54 -15.00 -5.49
C LYS A 104 10.35 -13.79 -4.99
N TYR A 105 9.79 -13.00 -4.07
CA TYR A 105 10.30 -11.70 -3.65
C TYR A 105 10.86 -11.69 -2.23
N ASP A 106 11.27 -12.86 -1.72
CA ASP A 106 11.79 -13.04 -0.36
C ASP A 106 10.92 -12.35 0.70
N ALA A 107 9.59 -12.41 0.49
CA ALA A 107 8.64 -11.69 1.31
C ALA A 107 8.44 -12.37 2.67
N GLU A 108 8.32 -11.54 3.71
CA GLU A 108 8.05 -11.97 5.08
C GLU A 108 6.63 -11.58 5.49
N GLY A 109 6.02 -12.31 6.43
CA GLY A 109 4.69 -12.01 6.93
C GLY A 109 3.91 -13.26 7.33
N ASP A 110 2.59 -13.17 7.19
CA ASP A 110 1.64 -14.24 7.54
C ASP A 110 0.69 -14.55 6.36
N GLU A 111 -0.45 -15.19 6.67
CA GLU A 111 -1.47 -15.54 5.68
C GLU A 111 -2.15 -14.30 5.05
N ASN A 112 -2.29 -13.20 5.80
CA ASN A 112 -3.08 -12.04 5.40
C ASN A 112 -2.20 -10.84 5.01
N GLU A 113 -0.93 -10.83 5.40
CA GLU A 113 0.02 -9.77 5.09
C GLU A 113 1.36 -10.33 4.62
N SER A 114 1.93 -9.73 3.57
CA SER A 114 3.33 -9.93 3.21
C SER A 114 4.03 -8.59 2.95
N LYS A 115 5.29 -8.51 3.35
CA LYS A 115 6.17 -7.36 3.18
C LYS A 115 7.43 -7.79 2.44
N PHE A 116 7.88 -6.95 1.53
CA PHE A 116 9.05 -7.23 0.70
C PHE A 116 9.80 -5.95 0.35
N GLU A 117 11.05 -6.12 -0.10
CA GLU A 117 11.91 -5.02 -0.47
C GLU A 117 12.64 -5.36 -1.78
N ILE A 118 12.68 -4.40 -2.72
CA ILE A 118 13.37 -4.54 -4.00
C ILE A 118 14.39 -3.42 -4.13
N ASN A 119 15.63 -3.81 -4.45
CA ASN A 119 16.74 -2.88 -4.61
C ASN A 119 17.10 -2.68 -6.09
N GLY A 120 17.58 -1.49 -6.44
CA GLY A 120 18.16 -1.19 -7.75
C GLY A 120 17.15 -1.03 -8.89
N LYS A 121 15.88 -0.78 -8.57
CA LYS A 121 14.80 -0.49 -9.54
C LYS A 121 14.02 0.75 -9.12
N SER A 122 13.48 1.48 -10.10
CA SER A 122 12.58 2.59 -9.83
C SER A 122 11.23 2.12 -9.30
N LEU A 123 10.50 3.01 -8.61
CA LEU A 123 9.15 2.72 -8.12
C LEU A 123 8.21 2.26 -9.24
N HIS A 124 8.35 2.85 -10.44
CA HIS A 124 7.54 2.50 -11.60
C HIS A 124 7.85 1.09 -12.12
N GLU A 125 9.13 0.71 -12.26
CA GLU A 125 9.53 -0.64 -12.67
C GLU A 125 9.04 -1.70 -11.67
N VAL A 126 9.15 -1.40 -10.36
CA VAL A 126 8.65 -2.28 -9.31
C VAL A 126 7.12 -2.39 -9.36
N GLU A 127 6.41 -1.28 -9.57
CA GLU A 127 4.96 -1.29 -9.72
C GLU A 127 4.53 -2.22 -10.87
N GLU A 128 5.09 -2.04 -12.06
CA GLU A 128 4.74 -2.86 -13.22
C GLU A 128 5.03 -4.35 -13.00
N GLU A 129 6.20 -4.66 -12.42
CA GLU A 129 6.61 -6.02 -12.16
C GLU A 129 5.71 -6.71 -11.14
N ILE A 130 5.50 -6.09 -9.98
CA ILE A 130 4.77 -6.68 -8.86
C ILE A 130 3.29 -6.82 -9.19
N VAL A 131 2.68 -5.80 -9.81
CA VAL A 131 1.27 -5.86 -10.22
C VAL A 131 1.09 -6.97 -11.25
N LYS A 132 1.98 -7.09 -12.24
CA LYS A 132 1.93 -8.17 -13.23
C LYS A 132 2.05 -9.54 -12.58
N HIS A 133 2.96 -9.70 -11.63
CA HIS A 133 3.16 -10.94 -10.88
C HIS A 133 1.90 -11.33 -10.08
N ILE A 134 1.38 -10.42 -9.26
CA ILE A 134 0.17 -10.66 -8.45
C ILE A 134 -1.00 -11.06 -9.34
N LYS A 135 -1.24 -10.35 -10.45
CA LYS A 135 -2.32 -10.69 -11.39
C LYS A 135 -2.15 -12.08 -12.00
N ALA A 136 -0.91 -12.52 -12.22
CA ALA A 136 -0.64 -13.87 -12.72
C ALA A 136 -0.92 -14.94 -11.66
N GLU A 137 -0.55 -14.70 -10.40
CA GLU A 137 -0.84 -15.63 -9.29
C GLU A 137 -2.34 -15.74 -8.98
N ILE A 138 -3.09 -14.63 -9.01
CA ILE A 138 -4.55 -14.64 -8.75
C ILE A 138 -5.31 -15.47 -9.79
N ARG A 139 -4.82 -15.52 -11.04
CA ARG A 139 -5.49 -16.20 -12.16
C ARG A 139 -5.16 -17.69 -12.27
N LYS A 140 -4.22 -18.20 -11.46
CA LYS A 140 -3.89 -19.64 -11.42
C LYS A 140 -4.95 -20.41 -10.68
#